data_AF-A0A8F6SL57-F1
#
_entry.id   AF-A0A8F6SL57-F1
#
_cell.length_a   1.000
_cell.length_b   1.000
_cell.length_c   1.000
_cell.angle_alpha   90.00
_cell.angle_beta   90.00
_cell.angle_gamma   90.00
#
_symmetry.space_group_name_H-M   'P 1'
#
loop_
_entity.id
_entity.type
_entity.pdbx_description
1 polymer ?
#
loop_
_entity_poly.entity_id
_entity_poly.type
_entity_poly.pdbx_seq_one_letter_code
_entity_poly.pdbx_strand_id
1 'polypeptide(L)'
;MPKFAKEIIVPKSYAINNTTLLAAMGLCFFVFSEIILIINAVARLFASVWMYSYEGSSPARSGTAFLLAAVCFFIAIFCHKGFQHCLFKLKQHQLPN
;
A
#
# COMPACT_ATOMS: atom_id res chain seq x y z
N MET A 1 -15.29 -4.24 34.60
CA MET A 1 -15.47 -3.61 33.27
C MET A 1 -14.20 -2.86 32.91
N PRO A 2 -13.49 -3.22 31.83
CA PRO A 2 -12.33 -2.45 31.38
C PRO A 2 -12.80 -1.08 30.87
N LYS A 3 -12.22 0.00 31.39
CA LYS A 3 -12.42 1.36 30.88
C LYS A 3 -11.57 1.51 29.63
N PHE A 4 -12.20 1.39 28.46
CA PHE A 4 -11.55 1.80 27.21
C PHE A 4 -11.26 3.30 27.30
N ALA A 5 -9.97 3.66 27.23
CA ALA A 5 -9.56 5.04 27.10
C ALA A 5 -10.22 5.58 25.83
N LYS A 6 -11.09 6.58 25.98
CA LYS A 6 -11.69 7.31 24.86
C LYS A 6 -10.51 7.96 24.15
N GLU A 7 -10.03 7.38 23.04
CA GLU A 7 -9.12 8.08 22.15
C GLU A 7 -9.85 9.34 21.70
N ILE A 8 -9.47 10.47 22.31
CA ILE A 8 -9.92 11.77 21.87
C ILE A 8 -9.20 11.99 20.55
N ILE A 9 -9.86 11.62 19.46
CA ILE A 9 -9.39 11.92 18.10
C ILE A 9 -9.50 13.45 17.98
N VAL A 10 -8.45 14.16 18.40
CA VAL A 10 -8.36 15.61 18.18
C VAL A 10 -8.32 15.80 16.67
N PRO A 11 -9.32 16.48 16.07
CA PRO A 11 -9.33 16.70 14.63
C PRO A 11 -8.08 17.53 14.29
N LYS A 12 -7.15 16.94 13.54
CA LYS A 12 -6.01 17.68 13.02
C LYS A 12 -6.53 18.65 11.97
N SER A 13 -6.42 19.94 12.26
CA SER A 13 -6.81 20.98 11.32
C SER A 13 -5.67 21.18 10.31
N TYR A 14 -5.99 21.13 9.02
CA TYR A 14 -5.03 21.34 7.95
C TYR A 14 -5.44 22.58 7.15
N ALA A 15 -4.46 23.34 6.66
CA ALA A 15 -4.75 24.44 5.74
C ALA A 15 -5.40 23.88 4.47
N ILE A 16 -6.60 24.38 4.13
CA ILE A 16 -7.31 24.01 2.91
C ILE A 16 -6.58 24.65 1.73
N ASN A 17 -5.69 23.89 1.12
CA ASN A 17 -4.93 24.25 -0.08
C ASN A 17 -4.98 23.06 -1.07
N ASN A 18 -4.88 23.33 -2.37
CA ASN A 18 -4.83 22.34 -3.44
C ASN A 18 -3.76 21.27 -3.17
N THR A 19 -2.61 21.66 -2.60
CA THR A 19 -1.53 20.74 -2.19
C THR A 19 -1.97 19.74 -1.12
N THR A 20 -2.72 20.21 -0.12
CA THR A 20 -3.24 19.39 0.98
C THR A 20 -4.31 18.42 0.48
N LEU A 21 -5.19 18.91 -0.41
CA LEU A 21 -6.22 18.09 -1.06
C LEU A 21 -5.60 16.99 -1.93
N LEU A 22 -4.60 17.34 -2.76
CA LEU A 22 -3.86 16.40 -3.58
C LEU A 22 -3.12 15.36 -2.74
N ALA A 23 -2.51 15.78 -1.62
CA ALA A 23 -1.84 14.85 -0.71
C ALA A 23 -2.84 13.89 -0.05
N ALA A 24 -4.03 14.35 0.35
CA ALA A 24 -5.07 13.49 0.92
C ALA A 24 -5.64 12.49 -0.09
N MET A 25 -5.90 12.94 -1.33
CA MET A 25 -6.29 12.05 -2.43
C MET A 25 -5.17 11.03 -2.73
N GLY A 26 -3.92 11.48 -2.72
CA GLY A 26 -2.73 10.64 -2.87
C GLY A 26 -2.64 9.56 -1.80
N LEU A 27 -2.92 9.89 -0.53
CA LEU A 27 -2.93 8.89 0.55
C LEU A 27 -3.92 7.76 0.27
N CYS A 28 -5.17 8.08 -0.08
CA CYS A 28 -6.17 7.08 -0.42
C CYS A 28 -5.70 6.24 -1.62
N PHE A 29 -5.25 6.90 -2.69
CA PHE A 29 -4.79 6.21 -3.89
C PHE A 29 -3.63 5.25 -3.63
N PHE A 30 -2.60 5.68 -2.89
CA PHE A 30 -1.44 4.86 -2.59
C PHE A 30 -1.78 3.68 -1.68
N VAL A 31 -2.63 3.88 -0.66
CA VAL A 31 -3.07 2.78 0.23
C VAL A 31 -3.86 1.73 -0.54
N PHE A 32 -4.86 2.13 -1.34
CA PHE A 32 -5.64 1.17 -2.13
C PHE A 32 -4.76 0.45 -3.15
N SER A 33 -3.87 1.19 -3.82
CA SER A 33 -2.94 0.60 -4.80
C SER A 33 -1.98 -0.40 -4.15
N GLU A 34 -1.42 -0.07 -2.99
CA GLU A 34 -0.53 -0.95 -2.22
C GLU A 34 -1.24 -2.25 -1.83
N ILE A 35 -2.46 -2.16 -1.28
CA ILE A 35 -3.25 -3.33 -0.90
C ILE A 35 -3.52 -4.24 -2.09
N ILE A 36 -3.98 -3.67 -3.21
CA ILE A 36 -4.29 -4.43 -4.43
C ILE A 36 -3.02 -5.12 -4.97
N LEU A 37 -1.89 -4.41 -5.00
CA LEU A 37 -0.62 -4.96 -5.47
C LEU A 37 -0.12 -6.09 -4.59
N ILE A 38 -0.24 -5.98 -3.26
CA ILE A 38 0.14 -7.05 -2.33
C ILE A 38 -0.74 -8.28 -2.54
N ILE A 39 -2.06 -8.12 -2.61
CA ILE A 39 -2.98 -9.25 -2.85
C ILE A 39 -2.62 -9.95 -4.16
N ASN A 40 -2.38 -9.18 -5.23
CA ASN A 40 -2.03 -9.71 -6.54
C ASN A 40 -0.66 -10.42 -6.52
N ALA A 41 0.33 -9.85 -5.82
CA ALA A 41 1.64 -10.46 -5.66
C ALA A 41 1.54 -11.80 -4.93
N VAL A 42 0.80 -11.84 -3.82
CA VAL A 42 0.59 -13.05 -3.02
C VAL A 42 -0.13 -14.12 -3.83
N ALA A 43 -1.22 -13.77 -4.52
CA ALA A 43 -1.95 -14.70 -5.38
C ALA A 43 -1.06 -15.31 -6.48
N ARG A 44 -0.22 -14.48 -7.13
CA ARG A 44 0.72 -14.95 -8.16
C ARG A 44 1.84 -15.83 -7.60
N LEU A 45 2.26 -15.56 -6.36
CA LEU A 45 3.28 -16.36 -5.68
C LEU A 45 2.72 -17.72 -5.25
N PHE A 46 1.47 -17.77 -4.78
CA PHE A 46 0.77 -19.04 -4.56
C PHE A 46 0.59 -19.82 -5.87
N ALA A 47 0.18 -19.14 -6.94
CA ALA A 47 0.05 -19.77 -8.25
C ALA A 47 1.40 -20.31 -8.76
N SER A 48 2.50 -19.57 -8.63
CA SER A 48 3.81 -20.03 -9.09
C SER A 48 4.29 -21.28 -8.35
N VAL A 49 4.08 -21.33 -7.03
CA VAL A 49 4.38 -22.51 -6.20
C VAL A 49 3.49 -23.68 -6.60
N TRP A 50 2.18 -23.45 -6.76
CA TRP A 50 1.25 -24.50 -7.17
C TRP A 50 1.59 -25.08 -8.54
N MET A 51 1.85 -24.23 -9.53
CA MET A 51 2.23 -24.64 -10.89
C MET A 51 3.51 -25.49 -10.89
N TYR A 52 4.50 -25.09 -10.07
CA TYR A 52 5.76 -25.81 -9.96
C TYR A 52 5.62 -27.14 -9.22
N SER A 53 4.83 -27.18 -8.14
CA SER A 53 4.69 -28.36 -7.29
C SER A 53 3.71 -29.41 -7.80
N TYR A 54 2.60 -29.01 -8.42
CA TYR A 54 1.47 -29.91 -8.70
C TYR A 54 1.10 -30.04 -10.18
N GLU A 55 1.28 -29.01 -11.00
CA GLU A 55 0.90 -29.08 -12.42
C GLU A 55 2.01 -29.61 -13.34
N GLY A 56 3.20 -29.90 -12.80
CA GLY A 56 4.36 -30.27 -13.63
C GLY A 56 4.71 -29.19 -14.66
N SER A 57 4.32 -27.93 -14.40
CA SER A 57 4.55 -26.81 -15.30
C SER A 57 6.03 -26.62 -15.54
N SER A 58 6.40 -26.26 -16.78
CA SER A 58 7.77 -25.88 -17.11
C SER A 58 8.30 -24.83 -16.12
N PRO A 59 9.53 -24.96 -15.61
CA PRO A 59 10.16 -24.00 -14.69
C PRO A 59 10.15 -22.56 -15.22
N ALA A 60 10.14 -22.40 -16.55
CA ALA A 60 10.04 -21.09 -17.19
C ALA A 60 8.70 -20.40 -16.88
N ARG A 61 7.58 -21.14 -16.84
CA ARG A 61 6.24 -20.58 -16.62
C ARG A 61 5.96 -20.28 -15.15
N SER A 62 6.45 -21.11 -14.22
CA SER A 62 6.41 -20.77 -12.79
C SER A 62 7.36 -19.60 -12.48
N GLY A 63 8.52 -19.55 -13.13
CA GLY A 63 9.49 -18.46 -13.01
C GLY A 63 8.94 -17.10 -13.45
N THR A 64 8.19 -17.03 -14.56
CA THR A 64 7.56 -15.78 -15.00
C THR A 64 6.47 -15.30 -14.02
N ALA A 65 5.65 -16.21 -13.48
CA ALA A 65 4.66 -15.88 -12.47
C ALA A 65 5.30 -15.35 -11.18
N PHE A 66 6.40 -15.96 -10.75
CA PHE A 66 7.19 -15.49 -9.60
C PHE A 66 7.82 -14.12 -9.84
N LEU A 67 8.40 -13.89 -11.02
CA LEU A 67 9.02 -12.61 -11.37
C LEU A 67 7.97 -11.48 -11.42
N LEU A 68 6.78 -11.77 -11.95
CA LEU A 68 5.64 -10.84 -11.90
C LEU A 68 5.18 -10.55 -10.46
N ALA A 69 5.17 -11.54 -9.58
CA ALA A 69 4.87 -11.33 -8.16
C ALA A 69 5.92 -10.40 -7.51
N ALA A 70 7.21 -10.60 -7.81
CA ALA A 70 8.28 -9.74 -7.33
C ALA A 70 8.11 -8.29 -7.82
N VAL A 71 7.78 -8.09 -9.10
CA VAL A 71 7.48 -6.76 -9.65
C VAL A 71 6.32 -6.09 -8.89
N CYS A 72 5.24 -6.82 -8.62
CA CYS A 72 4.13 -6.28 -7.83
C CYS A 72 4.57 -5.86 -6.41
N PHE A 73 5.43 -6.63 -5.75
CA PHE A 73 6.01 -6.22 -4.45
C PHE A 73 6.88 -4.97 -4.56
N PHE A 74 7.74 -4.86 -5.57
CA PHE A 74 8.55 -3.66 -5.78
C PHE A 74 7.68 -2.43 -5.99
N ILE A 75 6.64 -2.52 -6.82
CA ILE A 75 5.71 -1.41 -7.04
C ILE A 75 4.96 -1.07 -5.74
N ALA A 76 4.55 -2.06 -4.95
CA ALA A 76 3.92 -1.83 -3.64
C ALA A 76 4.85 -1.05 -2.69
N ILE A 77 6.15 -1.37 -2.67
CA ILE A 77 7.16 -0.61 -1.89
C ILE A 77 7.26 0.84 -2.37
N PHE A 78 7.20 1.08 -3.68
CA PHE A 78 7.17 2.45 -4.21
C PHE A 78 5.87 3.19 -3.82
N CYS A 79 4.72 2.53 -3.86
CA CYS A 79 3.45 3.08 -3.37
C CYS A 79 3.55 3.45 -1.88
N HIS A 80 4.16 2.59 -1.05
CA HIS A 80 4.37 2.86 0.36
C HIS A 80 5.27 4.10 0.58
N LYS A 81 6.34 4.25 -0.21
CA LYS A 81 7.18 5.46 -0.17
C LYS A 81 6.40 6.71 -0.61
N GLY A 82 5.57 6.60 -1.64
CA GLY A 82 4.67 7.67 -2.08
C GLY A 82 3.68 8.08 -0.98
N PHE A 83 3.08 7.10 -0.31
CA PHE A 83 2.22 7.30 0.84
C PHE A 83 2.93 8.05 1.97
N GLN A 84 4.14 7.63 2.34
CA GLN A 84 4.94 8.33 3.36
C GLN A 84 5.26 9.77 2.95
N HIS A 85 5.54 10.01 1.67
CA HIS A 85 5.77 11.36 1.17
C HIS A 85 4.51 12.23 1.27
N CYS A 86 3.34 11.70 0.91
CA CYS A 86 2.06 12.39 1.07
C CYS A 86 1.76 12.70 2.55
N LEU A 87 2.01 11.74 3.46
CA LEU A 87 1.87 11.95 4.91
C LEU A 87 2.80 13.05 5.41
N PHE A 88 4.05 13.05 4.96
CA PHE A 88 5.02 14.07 5.33
C PHE A 88 4.56 15.46 4.88
N LYS A 89 4.10 15.59 3.63
CA LYS A 89 3.58 16.86 3.09
C LYS A 89 2.33 17.34 3.84
N LEU A 90 1.43 16.43 4.21
CA LEU A 90 0.27 16.75 5.03
C LEU A 90 0.66 17.26 6.42
N LYS A 91 1.62 16.61 7.09
CA LYS A 91 2.14 17.07 8.39
C LYS A 91 2.78 18.46 8.31
N GLN A 92 3.45 18.80 7.21
CA GLN A 92 4.02 20.14 7.02
C GLN A 92 2.97 21.25 6.92
N HIS A 93 1.76 20.93 6.45
CA HIS A 93 0.65 21.89 6.29
C HIS A 93 -0.38 21.79 7.43
N GLN A 94 -0.03 21.10 8.51
CA GLN A 94 -0.86 21.00 9.69
C GLN A 94 -0.84 22.34 10.43
N LEU A 95 -2.02 22.89 10.72
CA LEU A 95 -2.13 24.13 11.47
C LEU A 95 -1.78 23.86 12.95
N PRO A 96 -1.10 24.79 13.63
CA PRO A 96 -0.99 24.72 15.09
C PRO A 96 -2.41 24.81 15.67
N ASN A 97 -2.75 23.87 16.55
CA ASN A 97 -4.02 23.86 17.29
C ASN A 97 -4.11 25.07 18.22
#